data_AF-A0A5C6D937-F1
#
_entry.id   AF-A0A5C6D937-F1
#
_cell.length_a   1.000
_cell.length_b   1.000
_cell.length_c   1.000
_cell.angle_alpha   90.00
_cell.angle_beta   90.00
_cell.angle_gamma   90.00
#
_symmetry.space_group_name_H-M   'P 1'
#
loop_
_entity.id
_entity.type
_entity.pdbx_description
1 polymer ?
#
loop_
_entity_poly.entity_id
_entity_poly.type
_entity_poly.pdbx_seq_one_letter_code
_entity_poly.pdbx_strand_id
1 'polypeptide(L)'
;MGLSQGMGACGHTYGDHNIWQMWLPTRPPTSIARTPWTETLHHPGSQQMKYFRELFEARPFWKMRRDKAMTMDSENVHAGWAQGGSFGVVYLPQGQPVTVSLEQVSGESINAWWFNPRQNSSQLIGEFNHVFSAACTVGL
;
A
#
# COMPACT_ATOMS: atom_id res chain seq x y z
N MET A 1 -7.04 -0.10 5.22
CA MET A 1 -5.96 -1.09 5.11
C MET A 1 -4.64 -0.35 5.09
N GLY A 2 -3.86 -0.38 6.18
CA GLY A 2 -2.62 0.40 6.28
C GLY A 2 -1.48 -0.28 5.54
N LEU A 3 -1.14 0.22 4.35
CA LEU A 3 0.04 -0.17 3.56
C LEU A 3 1.38 0.16 4.26
N SER A 4 1.33 0.79 5.44
CA SER A 4 2.49 1.11 6.30
C SER A 4 3.33 -0.13 6.67
N GLN A 5 2.69 -1.30 6.73
CA GLN A 5 3.31 -2.56 7.13
C GLN A 5 4.20 -3.14 6.02
N GLY A 6 3.90 -2.89 4.74
CA GLY A 6 4.70 -3.41 3.61
C GLY A 6 6.10 -2.78 3.48
N MET A 7 6.33 -1.65 4.15
CA MET A 7 7.60 -0.92 4.10
C MET A 7 8.49 -1.36 5.27
N GLY A 8 8.87 -2.65 5.27
CA GLY A 8 9.82 -3.22 6.24
C GLY A 8 9.31 -4.40 7.05
N ALA A 9 8.00 -4.70 7.07
CA ALA A 9 7.52 -5.98 7.59
C ALA A 9 7.56 -7.07 6.51
N CYS A 10 7.66 -8.34 6.93
CA CYS A 10 7.66 -9.48 6.03
C CYS A 10 6.27 -9.84 5.47
N GLY A 11 5.22 -9.13 5.86
CA GLY A 11 3.85 -9.38 5.41
C GLY A 11 2.81 -8.64 6.22
N HIS A 12 1.53 -8.95 5.96
CA HIS A 12 0.39 -8.41 6.69
C HIS A 12 -0.65 -9.51 6.90
N THR A 13 -1.28 -9.52 8.07
CA THR A 13 -2.40 -10.43 8.37
C THR A 13 -3.69 -9.64 8.40
N TYR A 14 -4.67 -10.09 7.62
CA TYR A 14 -6.02 -9.57 7.67
C TYR A 14 -6.85 -10.28 8.74
N GLY A 15 -7.68 -9.53 9.44
CA GLY A 15 -8.64 -10.05 10.40
C GLY A 15 -10.03 -9.46 10.18
N ASP A 16 -11.04 -10.33 10.17
CA ASP A 16 -12.45 -9.95 10.30
C ASP A 16 -13.00 -10.60 11.56
N HIS A 17 -13.66 -9.80 12.39
CA HIS A 17 -14.19 -10.22 13.68
C HIS A 17 -15.21 -11.37 13.55
N ASN A 18 -16.02 -11.36 12.50
CA ASN A 18 -17.04 -12.38 12.28
C ASN A 18 -16.40 -13.69 11.79
N ILE A 19 -15.33 -13.61 10.99
CA ILE A 19 -14.58 -14.77 10.50
C ILE A 19 -13.81 -15.46 11.62
N TRP A 20 -13.05 -14.71 12.42
CA TRP A 20 -12.18 -15.30 13.46
C TRP A 20 -12.97 -16.18 14.44
N GLN A 21 -14.18 -15.76 14.81
CA GLN A 21 -15.04 -16.52 15.72
C GLN A 21 -15.99 -17.49 15.00
N MET A 22 -15.93 -17.58 13.66
CA MET A 22 -16.84 -18.37 12.82
C MET A 22 -18.31 -18.12 13.19
N TRP A 23 -18.69 -16.84 13.31
CA TRP A 23 -19.99 -16.44 13.86
C TRP A 23 -21.15 -16.90 12.98
N LEU A 24 -22.20 -17.43 13.62
CA LEU A 24 -23.48 -17.77 13.00
C LEU A 24 -24.60 -17.22 13.89
N PRO A 25 -25.77 -16.85 13.32
CA PRO A 25 -26.91 -16.35 14.10
C PRO A 25 -27.41 -17.33 15.17
N THR A 26 -27.13 -18.61 15.02
CA THR A 26 -27.48 -19.68 15.96
C THR A 26 -26.57 -19.74 17.20
N ARG A 27 -25.54 -18.90 17.28
CA ARG A 27 -24.56 -18.89 18.37
C ARG A 27 -24.47 -17.49 18.99
N PRO A 28 -24.28 -17.39 20.33
CA PRO A 28 -24.06 -16.11 20.97
C PRO A 28 -22.78 -15.46 20.40
N PRO A 29 -22.81 -14.17 20.02
CA PRO A 29 -21.64 -13.49 19.51
C PRO A 29 -20.61 -13.22 20.61
N THR A 30 -19.32 -13.28 20.25
CA THR A 30 -18.27 -12.63 21.04
C THR A 30 -18.22 -11.16 20.61
N SER A 31 -18.42 -10.21 21.53
CA SER A 31 -18.52 -8.78 21.20
C SER A 31 -19.63 -8.49 20.17
N ILE A 32 -19.43 -7.54 19.25
CA ILE A 32 -20.43 -7.09 18.28
C ILE A 32 -20.22 -7.80 16.94
N ALA A 33 -20.81 -8.99 16.76
CA ALA A 33 -20.92 -9.66 15.47
C ALA A 33 -22.31 -9.43 14.87
N ARG A 34 -22.38 -9.17 13.56
CA ARG A 34 -23.63 -8.76 12.87
C ARG A 34 -23.88 -9.52 11.58
N THR A 35 -22.86 -10.15 11.00
CA THR A 35 -22.92 -10.77 9.68
C THR A 35 -22.32 -12.17 9.78
N PRO A 36 -23.01 -13.22 9.29
CA PRO A 36 -22.50 -14.59 9.32
C PRO A 36 -21.12 -14.69 8.68
N TRP A 37 -20.23 -15.51 9.26
CA TRP A 37 -18.84 -15.58 8.83
C TRP A 37 -18.71 -15.94 7.34
N THR A 38 -19.58 -16.82 6.84
CA THR A 38 -19.63 -17.25 5.44
C THR A 38 -19.90 -16.10 4.47
N GLU A 39 -20.69 -15.11 4.88
CA GLU A 39 -20.95 -13.91 4.08
C GLU A 39 -19.76 -12.94 4.17
N THR A 40 -19.20 -12.76 5.37
CA THR A 40 -18.08 -11.84 5.58
C THR A 40 -16.79 -12.27 4.89
N LEU A 41 -16.66 -13.53 4.48
CA LEU A 41 -15.57 -13.99 3.59
C LEU A 41 -15.44 -13.14 2.33
N HIS A 42 -16.56 -12.62 1.83
CA HIS A 42 -16.63 -11.83 0.60
C HIS A 42 -16.51 -10.32 0.84
N HIS A 43 -16.28 -9.88 2.09
CA HIS A 43 -16.06 -8.47 2.38
C HIS A 43 -14.94 -7.88 1.53
N PRO A 44 -15.03 -6.60 1.10
CA PRO A 44 -14.01 -5.98 0.27
C PRO A 44 -12.59 -6.09 0.84
N GLY A 45 -12.45 -6.08 2.17
CA GLY A 45 -11.16 -6.19 2.84
C GLY A 45 -10.41 -7.50 2.56
N SER A 46 -11.12 -8.63 2.43
CA SER A 46 -10.50 -9.92 2.12
C SER A 46 -9.92 -9.93 0.70
N GLN A 47 -10.67 -9.39 -0.26
CA GLN A 47 -10.25 -9.29 -1.66
C GLN A 47 -9.07 -8.31 -1.83
N GLN A 48 -9.04 -7.21 -1.08
CA GLN A 48 -7.96 -6.22 -1.14
C GLN A 48 -6.60 -6.78 -0.70
N MET A 49 -6.56 -7.80 0.17
CA MET A 49 -5.30 -8.49 0.53
C MET A 49 -4.62 -9.14 -0.66
N LYS A 50 -5.41 -9.67 -1.60
CA LYS A 50 -4.88 -10.27 -2.83
C LYS A 50 -4.13 -9.23 -3.65
N TYR A 51 -4.71 -8.05 -3.84
CA TYR A 51 -4.10 -6.96 -4.62
C TYR A 51 -2.83 -6.43 -3.96
N PHE A 52 -2.82 -6.35 -2.63
CA PHE A 52 -1.61 -6.01 -1.88
C PHE A 52 -0.50 -7.02 -2.12
N ARG A 53 -0.80 -8.32 -2.02
CA ARG A 53 0.16 -9.39 -2.32
C ARG A 53 0.70 -9.29 -3.75
N GLU A 54 -0.18 -9.13 -4.73
CA GLU A 54 0.20 -9.02 -6.15
C GLU A 54 1.13 -7.83 -6.41
N LEU A 55 0.85 -6.65 -5.83
CA LEU A 55 1.69 -5.46 -5.97
C LEU A 55 3.13 -5.69 -5.49
N PHE A 56 3.30 -6.35 -4.34
CA PHE A 56 4.62 -6.57 -3.75
C PHE A 56 5.33 -7.79 -4.35
N GLU A 57 4.62 -8.86 -4.72
CA GLU A 57 5.22 -10.03 -5.38
C GLU A 57 5.70 -9.73 -6.81
N ALA A 58 5.12 -8.73 -7.48
CA ALA A 58 5.57 -8.28 -8.79
C ALA A 58 6.97 -7.62 -8.76
N ARG A 59 7.53 -7.37 -7.57
CA ARG A 59 8.80 -6.63 -7.38
C ARG A 59 9.67 -7.31 -6.32
N PRO A 60 10.98 -7.01 -6.27
CA PRO A 60 11.86 -7.47 -5.18
C PRO A 60 11.54 -6.82 -3.82
N PHE A 61 10.35 -7.03 -3.25
CA PHE A 61 9.88 -6.34 -2.05
C PHE A 61 10.78 -6.55 -0.82
N TRP A 62 11.49 -7.67 -0.74
CA TRP A 62 12.46 -7.95 0.32
C TRP A 62 13.64 -6.95 0.36
N LYS A 63 13.92 -6.27 -0.76
CA LYS A 63 14.89 -5.18 -0.83
C LYS A 63 14.34 -3.87 -0.28
N MET A 64 13.04 -3.76 -0.03
CA MET A 64 12.42 -2.51 0.40
C MET A 64 12.88 -2.12 1.80
N ARG A 65 13.12 -0.83 1.98
CA ARG A 65 13.43 -0.19 3.26
C ARG A 65 12.50 1.01 3.42
N ARG A 66 11.98 1.18 4.64
CA ARG A 66 11.20 2.36 4.98
C ARG A 66 12.11 3.57 4.89
N ASP A 67 11.58 4.65 4.33
CA ASP A 67 12.20 5.94 4.48
C ASP A 67 11.20 7.06 4.63
N LYS A 68 11.47 7.89 5.63
CA LYS A 68 10.72 9.10 5.90
C LYS A 68 11.27 10.30 5.12
N ALA A 69 12.54 10.31 4.73
CA ALA A 69 13.14 11.43 3.99
C ALA A 69 12.64 11.50 2.53
N MET A 70 12.12 10.41 1.98
CA MET A 70 11.57 10.34 0.62
C MET A 70 10.36 11.26 0.44
N THR A 71 9.62 11.51 1.50
CA THR A 71 8.38 12.29 1.47
C THR A 71 8.57 13.56 2.28
N MET A 72 8.36 14.72 1.65
CA MET A 72 8.45 16.01 2.33
C MET A 72 7.21 16.31 3.20
N ASP A 73 6.18 15.47 3.12
CA ASP A 73 4.88 15.67 3.76
C ASP A 73 4.57 14.69 4.90
N SER A 74 3.88 15.22 5.91
CA SER A 74 3.12 14.67 7.06
C SER A 74 3.39 13.26 7.64
N GLU A 75 3.13 13.11 8.94
CA GLU A 75 3.23 11.86 9.72
C GLU A 75 2.41 10.67 9.18
N ASN A 76 1.39 10.93 8.36
CA ASN A 76 0.47 9.93 7.83
C ASN A 76 0.86 9.40 6.45
N VAL A 77 1.90 9.96 5.84
CA VAL A 77 2.50 9.39 4.63
C VAL A 77 3.47 8.29 5.03
N HIS A 78 3.45 7.20 4.30
CA HIS A 78 4.42 6.13 4.47
C HIS A 78 5.13 5.91 3.15
N ALA A 79 6.45 5.85 3.20
CA ALA A 79 7.29 5.72 2.03
C ALA A 79 8.40 4.69 2.25
N GLY A 80 8.83 4.07 1.16
CA GLY A 80 10.02 3.24 1.11
C GLY A 80 10.49 2.98 -0.31
N TRP A 81 11.76 2.60 -0.44
CA TRP A 81 12.37 2.21 -1.72
C TRP A 81 13.09 0.88 -1.60
N ALA A 82 13.35 0.26 -2.74
CA ALA A 82 14.22 -0.89 -2.83
C ALA A 82 15.69 -0.49 -2.72
N GLN A 83 16.44 -1.20 -1.88
CA GLN A 83 17.90 -1.09 -1.84
C GLN A 83 18.48 -1.27 -3.26
N GLY A 84 19.29 -0.31 -3.68
CA GLY A 84 19.80 -0.22 -5.06
C GLY A 84 18.92 0.59 -6.01
N GLY A 85 17.82 1.19 -5.55
CA GLY A 85 17.07 2.21 -6.27
C GLY A 85 16.12 1.71 -7.35
N SER A 86 15.87 0.39 -7.47
CA SER A 86 15.08 -0.17 -8.57
C SER A 86 13.61 0.26 -8.60
N PHE A 87 13.03 0.61 -7.44
CA PHE A 87 11.65 1.13 -7.35
C PHE A 87 11.40 1.78 -5.99
N GLY A 88 10.37 2.64 -5.93
CA GLY A 88 9.83 3.25 -4.71
C GLY A 88 8.32 3.00 -4.59
N VAL A 89 7.81 3.08 -3.36
CA VAL A 89 6.37 3.05 -3.06
C VAL A 89 6.06 4.12 -2.03
N VAL A 90 5.05 4.94 -2.32
CA VAL A 90 4.46 5.90 -1.38
C VAL A 90 3.02 5.49 -1.14
N TYR A 91 2.63 5.40 0.12
CA TYR A 91 1.26 5.16 0.54
C TYR A 91 0.65 6.40 1.15
N LEU A 92 -0.50 6.79 0.58
CA LEU A 92 -1.28 7.96 0.96
C LEU A 92 -2.65 7.48 1.45
N PRO A 93 -2.86 7.35 2.78
CA PRO A 93 -4.12 6.85 3.30
C PRO A 93 -5.31 7.77 3.01
N GLN A 94 -5.08 9.09 2.94
CA GLN A 94 -6.11 10.11 2.72
C GLN A 94 -6.11 10.68 1.30
N GLY A 95 -5.19 10.28 0.43
CA GLY A 95 -5.13 10.77 -0.96
C GLY A 95 -4.71 12.23 -1.10
N GLN A 96 -4.08 12.79 -0.07
CA GLN A 96 -3.51 14.13 -0.10
C GLN A 96 -2.40 14.26 -1.14
N PRO A 97 -2.18 15.48 -1.70
CA PRO A 97 -0.99 15.74 -2.50
C PRO A 97 0.27 15.40 -1.72
N VAL A 98 1.27 14.84 -2.40
CA VAL A 98 2.56 14.52 -1.80
C VAL A 98 3.69 14.98 -2.70
N THR A 99 4.73 15.56 -2.10
CA THR A 99 6.01 15.80 -2.76
C THR A 99 7.01 14.69 -2.43
N VAL A 100 7.53 14.05 -3.49
CA VAL A 100 8.45 12.91 -3.39
C VAL A 100 9.80 13.26 -3.99
N SER A 101 10.88 13.02 -3.24
CA SER A 101 12.25 13.09 -3.75
C SER A 101 12.59 11.81 -4.53
N LEU A 102 13.03 11.98 -5.78
CA LEU A 102 13.41 10.87 -6.67
C LEU A 102 14.90 10.50 -6.59
N GLU A 103 15.69 11.18 -5.73
CA GLU A 103 17.15 10.98 -5.62
C GLU A 103 17.55 9.52 -5.36
N GLN A 104 16.66 8.76 -4.72
CA GLN A 104 16.94 7.42 -4.20
C GLN A 104 16.51 6.31 -5.16
N VAL A 105 15.79 6.69 -6.23
CA VAL A 105 15.44 5.81 -7.34
C VAL A 105 16.54 5.94 -8.39
N SER A 106 17.06 4.81 -8.85
CA SER A 106 18.11 4.75 -9.86
C SER A 106 17.51 4.73 -11.27
N GLY A 107 18.24 5.28 -12.23
CA GLY A 107 17.88 5.26 -13.66
C GLY A 107 17.74 6.68 -14.20
N GLU A 108 17.92 6.84 -15.50
CA GLU A 108 17.83 8.15 -16.15
C GLU A 108 16.37 8.61 -16.30
N SER A 109 15.45 7.66 -16.36
CA SER A 109 14.01 7.86 -16.49
C SER A 109 13.24 7.02 -15.47
N ILE A 110 12.24 7.64 -14.85
CA ILE A 110 11.42 7.07 -13.79
C ILE A 110 9.95 7.15 -14.20
N ASN A 111 9.31 5.98 -14.31
CA ASN A 111 7.87 5.90 -14.52
C ASN A 111 7.12 5.93 -13.19
N ALA A 112 6.22 6.90 -13.01
CA ALA A 112 5.38 7.01 -11.83
C ALA A 112 3.94 6.57 -12.13
N TRP A 113 3.36 5.80 -11.21
CA TRP A 113 2.01 5.25 -11.33
C TRP A 113 1.21 5.45 -10.06
N TRP A 114 -0.05 5.82 -10.20
CA TRP A 114 -1.05 5.65 -9.16
C TRP A 114 -1.54 4.21 -9.14
N PHE A 115 -1.67 3.64 -7.95
CA PHE A 115 -2.26 2.32 -7.74
C PHE A 115 -3.41 2.41 -6.75
N ASN A 116 -4.60 1.98 -7.15
CA ASN A 116 -5.77 1.91 -6.29
C ASN A 116 -5.94 0.50 -5.71
N PRO A 117 -5.60 0.27 -4.42
CA PRO A 117 -5.68 -1.05 -3.81
C PRO A 117 -7.12 -1.52 -3.58
N ARG A 118 -8.15 -0.69 -3.81
CA ARG A 118 -9.56 -1.10 -3.69
C ARG A 118 -10.07 -1.79 -4.94
N GLN A 119 -9.53 -1.43 -6.10
CA GLN A 119 -10.03 -1.84 -7.43
C GLN A 119 -9.00 -2.63 -8.24
N ASN A 120 -7.76 -2.79 -7.75
CA ASN A 120 -6.65 -3.38 -8.49
C ASN A 120 -6.39 -2.66 -9.83
N SER A 121 -6.41 -1.33 -9.82
CA SER A 121 -6.19 -0.51 -11.01
C SER A 121 -4.95 0.35 -10.85
N SER A 122 -4.25 0.54 -11.97
CA SER A 122 -3.07 1.40 -12.08
C SER A 122 -3.32 2.49 -13.12
N GLN A 123 -2.89 3.71 -12.82
CA GLN A 123 -2.95 4.84 -13.74
C GLN A 123 -1.56 5.45 -13.86
N LEU A 124 -1.08 5.62 -15.10
CA LEU A 124 0.19 6.30 -15.36
C LEU A 124 0.06 7.77 -14.99
N ILE A 125 0.99 8.26 -14.18
CA ILE A 125 1.15 9.69 -13.89
C ILE A 125 1.99 10.31 -15.02
N GLY A 126 3.10 9.66 -15.35
CA GLY A 126 4.03 10.09 -16.38
C GLY A 126 5.42 9.52 -16.20
N GLU A 127 6.30 9.96 -17.08
CA GLU A 127 7.73 9.65 -17.08
C GLU A 127 8.49 10.89 -16.60
N PHE A 128 9.41 10.71 -15.65
CA PHE A 128 10.18 11.78 -15.03
C PHE A 128 11.67 11.50 -15.26
N ASN A 129 12.38 12.50 -15.78
CA ASN A 129 13.84 12.42 -15.89
C ASN A 129 14.46 12.56 -14.50
N HIS A 130 15.51 11.77 -14.25
CA HIS A 130 16.30 11.85 -13.04
C HIS A 130 17.17 13.09 -13.08
N VAL A 131 16.63 14.21 -12.62
CA VAL A 131 17.39 15.43 -12.37
C VAL A 131 17.74 15.43 -10.88
N PHE A 132 18.98 15.78 -10.53
CA PHE A 132 19.58 15.73 -9.18
C PHE A 132 18.85 16.54 -8.08
N SER A 133 17.62 17.02 -8.32
CA SER A 133 16.73 17.66 -7.35
C SER A 133 15.26 17.61 -7.83
N ALA A 134 14.79 16.47 -8.34
CA ALA A 134 13.42 16.33 -8.80
C ALA A 134 12.47 16.02 -7.62
N ALA A 135 11.72 17.04 -7.21
CA ALA A 135 10.54 16.91 -6.35
C ALA A 135 9.30 16.79 -7.26
N CYS A 136 8.62 15.64 -7.20
CA CYS A 136 7.37 15.45 -7.93
C CYS A 136 6.20 15.63 -6.96
N THR A 137 5.35 16.63 -7.21
CA THR A 137 4.08 16.77 -6.50
C THR A 137 3.01 16.02 -7.26
N VAL A 138 2.45 14.98 -6.65
CA VAL A 138 1.37 14.20 -7.27
C VAL A 138 0.10 14.39 -6.47
N GLY A 139 -0.95 14.91 -7.12
CA GLY A 139 -2.32 14.96 -6.62
C GLY A 139 -3.17 13.88 -7.27
N LEU A 140 -4.22 13.45 -6.55
CA LEU A 140 -5.30 12.61 -7.12
C LEU A 140 -6.24 13.44 -8.00
#